data_AF-A0A6C1PJF8-F1
#
_entry.id   AF-A0A6C1PJF8-F1
#
_cell.length_a   1.000
_cell.length_b   1.000
_cell.length_c   1.000
_cell.angle_alpha   90.00
_cell.angle_beta   90.00
_cell.angle_gamma   90.00
#
_symmetry.space_group_name_H-M   'P 1'
#
loop_
_entity.id
_entity.type
_entity.pdbx_description
1 polymer ?
#
loop_
_entity_poly.entity_id
_entity_poly.type
_entity_poly.pdbx_seq_one_letter_code
_entity_poly.pdbx_strand_id
1 'polypeptide(L)'
;MLRPRAIALFITVLALQGATRVAASDWEWRFIAGGATVGAGAVAPDGVYYFAAADRFLYAIDSAGRMIWRTDLNRRPVGGVAIGPDRSIYTLLEGGELVALNRDGRLLWRAATAASRFFPAVTATGMIVIADPVGGLSARTHRGREVWRVTLDSAIVAPPIIAFDGRIVVATSDGYLRRYSTDGRPIDAQFIGEVVTALASGRSLIVAGSAAGRVVAVDAALAPVWRVDAGSAVRGMSVTDSDDVWVTTDDAQAIMVRHDGGVGSRLVLVAPAVGGPVVGRMGDAAAVMLAGQGGRLVAHAADGGALWSARVSDRVESLTVDPRGTLIVTTANWVTYAFETGFTPAGVWQQHRGDARRRGAAVSAPVGRTIEPDRRRTADYLLLRSYLTRPDSAGQTVAMSEIRDRVTSGRSLDGSYGYLLEVAETAAGAPFFGPTGQTGSVTVARSARQRALEVIGAIGDLESVRFLGRLLERENDPAMQASILGAISALGGGLDDALATRLYQIIRRDASAGASDASARVVMSAIDALDRYHGRYLSPIVADVLLAIAQGGYGRAVRVDALDLLRRLGGGS
;
A
#
# COMPACT_ATOMS: atom_id res chain seq x y z
N MET A 1 -77.78 -42.63 -6.08
CA MET A 1 -76.66 -43.00 -6.98
C MET A 1 -75.76 -41.78 -7.15
N LEU A 2 -74.66 -41.71 -6.39
CA LEU A 2 -73.66 -40.65 -6.48
C LEU A 2 -72.28 -41.33 -6.45
N ARG A 3 -71.52 -41.20 -7.54
CA ARG A 3 -70.13 -41.65 -7.63
C ARG A 3 -69.22 -40.56 -7.05
N PRO A 4 -68.19 -40.88 -6.24
CA PRO A 4 -67.19 -39.92 -5.83
C PRO A 4 -66.13 -39.77 -6.93
N ARG A 5 -65.81 -38.54 -7.32
CA ARG A 5 -64.61 -38.22 -8.09
C ARG A 5 -63.52 -37.83 -7.10
N ALA A 6 -62.48 -38.66 -7.05
CA ALA A 6 -61.24 -38.40 -6.34
C ALA A 6 -60.59 -37.11 -6.89
N ILE A 7 -60.47 -36.09 -6.05
CA ILE A 7 -59.55 -34.96 -6.27
C ILE A 7 -58.25 -35.37 -5.60
N ALA A 8 -57.33 -35.90 -6.40
CA ALA A 8 -55.97 -36.18 -5.96
C ALA A 8 -55.22 -34.84 -5.84
N LEU A 9 -54.87 -34.52 -4.61
CA LEU A 9 -54.02 -33.43 -4.15
C LEU A 9 -52.62 -33.57 -4.78
N PHE A 10 -52.32 -32.80 -5.82
CA PHE A 10 -50.96 -32.69 -6.36
C PHE A 10 -50.20 -31.57 -5.64
N ILE A 11 -49.68 -31.89 -4.46
CA ILE A 11 -48.59 -31.13 -3.83
C ILE A 11 -47.32 -31.52 -4.59
N THR A 12 -46.88 -30.68 -5.53
CA THR A 12 -45.53 -30.79 -6.11
C THR A 12 -44.56 -30.01 -5.22
N VAL A 13 -44.21 -30.61 -4.08
CA VAL A 13 -42.94 -30.38 -3.39
C VAL A 13 -41.94 -31.29 -4.08
N LEU A 14 -40.99 -30.75 -4.86
CA LEU A 14 -39.63 -31.28 -5.06
C LEU A 14 -38.90 -30.57 -6.21
N ALA A 15 -38.15 -29.53 -5.85
CA ALA A 15 -36.88 -29.16 -6.49
C ALA A 15 -35.99 -28.48 -5.45
N LEU A 16 -35.71 -29.19 -4.34
CA LEU A 16 -34.57 -28.92 -3.47
C LEU A 16 -33.47 -29.92 -3.83
N GLN A 17 -32.71 -29.62 -4.88
CA GLN A 17 -31.44 -30.26 -5.20
C GLN A 17 -30.54 -29.17 -5.79
N GLY A 18 -29.42 -28.76 -5.21
CA GLY A 18 -28.77 -29.14 -3.96
C GLY A 18 -28.53 -27.92 -3.08
N ALA A 19 -29.08 -27.95 -1.86
CA ALA A 19 -28.49 -27.17 -0.79
C ALA A 19 -27.20 -27.90 -0.40
N THR A 20 -26.09 -27.51 -1.00
CA THR A 20 -24.77 -27.73 -0.42
C THR A 20 -24.87 -27.40 1.06
N ARG A 21 -24.40 -28.31 1.92
CA ARG A 21 -24.36 -28.07 3.37
C ARG A 21 -23.59 -26.77 3.59
N VAL A 22 -24.32 -25.69 3.86
CA VAL A 22 -23.74 -24.43 4.26
C VAL A 22 -23.25 -24.65 5.68
N ALA A 23 -21.94 -24.74 5.88
CA ALA A 23 -21.37 -24.72 7.20
C ALA A 23 -21.65 -23.33 7.79
N ALA A 24 -22.59 -23.25 8.73
CA ALA A 24 -22.69 -22.09 9.60
C ALA A 24 -21.46 -22.15 10.52
N SER A 25 -20.51 -21.25 10.34
CA SER A 25 -19.37 -21.17 11.25
C SER A 25 -19.68 -20.21 12.39
N ASP A 26 -19.39 -20.67 13.60
CA ASP A 26 -19.17 -19.77 14.72
C ASP A 26 -17.94 -18.92 14.42
N TRP A 27 -17.93 -17.69 14.94
CA TRP A 27 -16.77 -16.81 14.82
C TRP A 27 -15.58 -17.42 15.59
N GLU A 28 -14.38 -17.30 15.03
CA GLU A 28 -13.14 -17.72 15.69
C GLU A 28 -12.84 -16.82 16.88
N TRP A 29 -12.96 -15.51 16.67
CA TRP A 29 -12.89 -14.52 17.72
C TRP A 29 -13.84 -13.37 17.46
N ARG A 30 -14.17 -12.66 18.54
CA ARG A 30 -14.87 -11.38 18.49
C ARG A 30 -14.12 -10.35 19.33
N PHE A 31 -14.11 -9.12 18.86
CA PHE A 31 -13.55 -7.98 19.55
C PHE A 31 -14.58 -6.85 19.63
N ILE A 32 -14.73 -6.23 20.79
CA ILE A 32 -15.64 -5.11 20.99
C ILE A 32 -14.80 -3.85 21.14
N ALA A 33 -14.91 -2.93 20.18
CA ALA A 33 -14.23 -1.65 20.23
C ALA A 33 -14.98 -0.64 21.10
N GLY A 34 -14.35 0.50 21.40
CA GLY A 34 -15.00 1.59 22.14
C GLY A 34 -15.98 2.42 21.32
N GLY A 35 -16.08 2.17 20.00
CA GLY A 35 -16.98 2.86 19.08
C GLY A 35 -17.01 2.21 17.69
N ALA A 36 -17.88 2.71 16.82
CA ALA A 36 -18.05 2.15 15.48
C ALA A 36 -16.77 2.26 14.66
N THR A 37 -16.46 1.22 13.90
CA THR A 37 -15.38 1.29 12.91
C THR A 37 -15.66 2.42 11.92
N VAL A 38 -14.65 3.25 11.66
CA VAL A 38 -14.74 4.34 10.69
C VAL A 38 -14.04 3.94 9.42
N GLY A 39 -14.77 4.01 8.31
CA GLY A 39 -14.29 3.50 7.03
C GLY A 39 -13.93 2.02 7.15
N ALA A 40 -12.86 1.62 6.48
CA ALA A 40 -12.40 0.25 6.48
C ALA A 40 -11.04 0.10 7.14
N GLY A 41 -10.86 -1.04 7.80
CA GLY A 41 -9.55 -1.46 8.28
C GLY A 41 -8.68 -2.03 7.18
N ALA A 42 -7.43 -2.29 7.51
CA ALA A 42 -6.43 -2.87 6.63
C ALA A 42 -5.72 -4.04 7.33
N VAL A 43 -5.44 -5.10 6.58
CA VAL A 43 -4.72 -6.26 7.09
C VAL A 43 -3.28 -6.23 6.60
N ALA A 44 -2.32 -6.30 7.52
CA ALA A 44 -0.91 -6.37 7.18
C ALA A 44 -0.48 -7.77 6.70
N PRO A 45 0.71 -7.88 6.07
CA PRO A 45 1.23 -9.14 5.54
C PRO A 45 1.41 -10.25 6.58
N ASP A 46 1.61 -9.86 7.85
CA ASP A 46 1.75 -10.76 8.99
C ASP A 46 0.41 -11.12 9.67
N GLY A 47 -0.71 -10.66 9.13
CA GLY A 47 -2.05 -10.97 9.61
C GLY A 47 -2.57 -10.03 10.70
N VAL A 48 -1.84 -8.95 11.03
CA VAL A 48 -2.34 -7.94 11.97
C VAL A 48 -3.41 -7.09 11.27
N TYR A 49 -4.58 -6.99 11.89
CA TYR A 49 -5.68 -6.14 11.43
C TYR A 49 -5.66 -4.78 12.12
N TYR A 50 -5.60 -3.71 11.34
CA TYR A 50 -5.65 -2.34 11.81
C TYR A 50 -6.97 -1.69 11.42
N PHE A 51 -7.66 -1.07 12.37
CA PHE A 51 -8.87 -0.32 12.08
C PHE A 51 -9.03 0.86 13.02
N ALA A 52 -9.65 1.92 12.50
CA ALA A 52 -9.93 3.12 13.25
C ALA A 52 -11.39 3.11 13.73
N ALA A 53 -11.67 3.69 14.88
CA ALA A 53 -13.02 3.75 15.45
C ALA A 53 -13.43 5.15 15.87
N ALA A 54 -14.74 5.37 15.98
CA ALA A 54 -15.37 6.65 16.31
C ALA A 54 -15.01 7.14 17.73
N ASP A 55 -14.45 6.27 18.57
CA ASP A 55 -13.89 6.58 19.88
C ASP A 55 -12.53 7.32 19.83
N ARG A 56 -12.05 7.64 18.62
CA ARG A 56 -10.78 8.33 18.31
C ARG A 56 -9.54 7.44 18.42
N PHE A 57 -9.71 6.12 18.53
CA PHE A 57 -8.59 5.20 18.59
C PHE A 57 -8.33 4.51 17.25
N LEU A 58 -7.05 4.26 16.99
CA LEU A 58 -6.60 3.26 16.03
C LEU A 58 -6.24 1.99 16.81
N TYR A 59 -6.75 0.85 16.37
CA TYR A 59 -6.55 -0.45 16.99
C TYR A 59 -5.66 -1.32 16.10
N ALA A 60 -4.86 -2.18 16.74
CA ALA A 60 -4.20 -3.31 16.10
C ALA A 60 -4.56 -4.60 16.82
N ILE A 61 -5.04 -5.57 16.05
CA ILE A 61 -5.47 -6.88 16.55
C ILE A 61 -4.69 -7.96 15.81
N ASP A 62 -4.16 -8.93 16.55
CA ASP A 62 -3.49 -10.08 15.95
C ASP A 62 -4.50 -11.08 15.33
N SER A 63 -3.98 -12.11 14.65
CA SER A 63 -4.84 -13.11 14.01
C SER A 63 -5.71 -13.90 15.00
N ALA A 64 -5.41 -13.86 16.30
CA ALA A 64 -6.16 -14.55 17.35
C ALA A 64 -7.18 -13.62 18.06
N GLY A 65 -7.39 -12.40 17.55
CA GLY A 65 -8.33 -11.45 18.13
C GLY A 65 -7.81 -10.70 19.35
N ARG A 66 -6.51 -10.81 19.69
CA ARG A 66 -5.93 -10.09 20.82
C ARG A 66 -5.48 -8.71 20.38
N MET A 67 -5.88 -7.70 21.16
CA MET A 67 -5.40 -6.33 20.95
C MET A 67 -3.91 -6.26 21.25
N ILE A 68 -3.11 -5.98 20.22
CA ILE A 68 -1.67 -5.73 20.34
C ILE A 68 -1.46 -4.36 20.99
N TRP A 69 -2.15 -3.36 20.45
CA TRP A 69 -2.15 -1.99 20.95
C TRP A 69 -3.41 -1.24 20.51
N ARG A 70 -3.67 -0.12 21.20
CA ARG A 70 -4.56 0.94 20.75
C ARG A 70 -3.88 2.29 20.96
N THR A 71 -4.05 3.21 20.03
CA THR A 71 -3.43 4.52 20.10
C THR A 71 -4.48 5.61 19.99
N ASP A 72 -4.51 6.53 20.95
CA ASP A 72 -5.38 7.70 20.91
C ASP A 72 -4.89 8.65 19.81
N LEU A 73 -5.73 8.90 18.82
CA LEU A 73 -5.45 9.80 17.71
C LEU A 73 -5.71 11.27 18.09
N ASN A 74 -6.21 11.54 19.31
CA ASN A 74 -6.62 12.83 19.84
C ASN A 74 -7.75 13.51 19.04
N ARG A 75 -8.24 12.88 17.98
CA ARG A 75 -9.30 13.37 17.10
C ARG A 75 -9.98 12.19 16.38
N ARG A 76 -11.23 12.40 15.96
CA ARG A 76 -11.99 11.36 15.26
C ARG A 76 -11.36 11.05 13.90
N PRO A 77 -11.12 9.77 13.56
CA PRO A 77 -10.85 9.37 12.19
C PRO A 77 -12.09 9.62 11.32
N VAL A 78 -11.89 9.89 10.03
CA VAL A 78 -12.97 10.18 9.06
C VAL A 78 -12.88 9.36 7.77
N GLY A 79 -11.74 8.71 7.54
CA GLY A 79 -11.54 7.74 6.47
C GLY A 79 -11.10 6.40 7.05
N GLY A 80 -10.78 5.45 6.18
CA GLY A 80 -10.20 4.17 6.60
C GLY A 80 -8.69 4.23 6.84
N VAL A 81 -8.12 3.04 6.95
CA VAL A 81 -6.71 2.81 7.24
C VAL A 81 -5.97 2.38 5.97
N ALA A 82 -4.77 2.91 5.76
CA ALA A 82 -3.86 2.47 4.71
C ALA A 82 -2.55 1.98 5.30
N ILE A 83 -1.91 0.99 4.68
CA ILE A 83 -0.62 0.46 5.10
C ILE A 83 0.41 0.76 3.99
N GLY A 84 1.55 1.32 4.37
CA GLY A 84 2.67 1.58 3.46
C GLY A 84 3.53 0.34 3.21
N PRO A 85 4.36 0.35 2.15
CA PRO A 85 5.33 -0.71 1.88
C PRO A 85 6.34 -0.93 3.03
N ASP A 86 6.58 0.11 3.81
CA ASP A 86 7.41 0.14 5.02
C ASP A 86 6.63 -0.28 6.28
N ARG A 87 5.39 -0.75 6.16
CA ARG A 87 4.48 -1.11 7.27
C ARG A 87 4.04 0.06 8.15
N SER A 88 4.28 1.31 7.72
CA SER A 88 3.66 2.47 8.37
C SER A 88 2.15 2.46 8.13
N ILE A 89 1.38 2.82 9.16
CA ILE A 89 -0.08 2.86 9.13
C ILE A 89 -0.56 4.31 9.04
N TYR A 90 -1.41 4.60 8.06
CA TYR A 90 -1.90 5.94 7.76
C TYR A 90 -3.42 6.05 7.92
N THR A 91 -3.89 7.12 8.56
CA THR A 91 -5.32 7.42 8.66
C THR A 91 -5.59 8.92 8.66
N LEU A 92 -6.74 9.32 8.11
CA LEU A 92 -7.18 10.71 8.05
C LEU A 92 -8.11 11.01 9.22
N LEU A 93 -7.89 12.17 9.84
CA LEU A 93 -8.66 12.68 10.95
C LEU A 93 -9.53 13.86 10.51
N GLU A 94 -10.58 14.10 11.30
CA GLU A 94 -11.49 15.23 11.15
C GLU A 94 -10.72 16.57 11.08
N GLY A 95 -11.21 17.52 10.29
CA GLY A 95 -10.58 18.83 10.15
C GLY A 95 -9.27 18.87 9.34
N GLY A 96 -8.92 17.79 8.63
CA GLY A 96 -7.82 17.82 7.66
C GLY A 96 -6.45 17.54 8.28
N GLU A 97 -6.25 16.33 8.78
CA GLU A 97 -4.97 15.88 9.30
C GLU A 97 -4.72 14.42 8.90
N LEU A 98 -3.52 14.13 8.39
CA LEU A 98 -3.02 12.78 8.16
C LEU A 98 -2.08 12.39 9.30
N VAL A 99 -2.29 11.21 9.85
CA VAL A 99 -1.46 10.65 10.91
C VAL A 99 -0.79 9.37 10.43
N ALA A 100 0.48 9.21 10.79
CA ALA A 100 1.25 8.00 10.53
C ALA A 100 1.71 7.36 11.85
N LEU A 101 1.53 6.05 11.96
CA LEU A 101 2.02 5.23 13.06
C LEU A 101 2.92 4.14 12.53
N ASN A 102 3.82 3.63 13.37
CA ASN A 102 4.51 2.38 13.06
C ASN A 102 3.68 1.17 13.50
N ARG A 103 4.17 -0.03 13.19
CA ARG A 103 3.52 -1.31 13.55
C ARG A 103 3.36 -1.55 15.05
N ASP A 104 4.11 -0.85 15.89
CA ASP A 104 4.03 -0.93 17.36
C ASP A 104 3.02 0.11 17.92
N GLY A 105 2.31 0.83 17.06
CA GLY A 105 1.30 1.82 17.46
C GLY A 105 1.90 3.15 17.93
N ARG A 106 3.18 3.41 17.65
CA ARG A 106 3.82 4.68 18.00
C ARG A 106 3.59 5.69 16.89
N LEU A 107 3.22 6.90 17.28
CA LEU A 107 3.10 8.04 16.37
C LEU A 107 4.46 8.35 15.72
N LEU A 108 4.50 8.30 14.40
CA LEU A 108 5.65 8.70 13.59
C LEU A 108 5.61 10.19 13.31
N TRP A 109 4.48 10.67 12.81
CA TRP A 109 4.28 12.08 12.46
C TRP A 109 2.80 12.40 12.25
N ARG A 110 2.51 13.70 12.21
CA ARG A 110 1.22 14.31 11.89
C ARG A 110 1.44 15.36 10.81
N ALA A 111 0.53 15.45 9.83
CA ALA A 111 0.62 16.42 8.76
C ALA A 111 -0.75 17.03 8.46
N ALA A 112 -0.80 18.36 8.34
CA ALA A 112 -2.03 19.05 7.93
C ALA A 112 -2.40 18.71 6.48
N THR A 113 -3.68 18.55 6.19
CA THR A 113 -4.22 18.29 4.85
C THR A 113 -5.49 19.09 4.65
N ALA A 114 -6.01 19.13 3.41
CA ALA A 114 -7.41 19.49 3.23
C ALA A 114 -8.31 18.47 3.95
N ALA A 115 -9.50 18.91 4.35
CA ALA A 115 -10.49 18.02 4.94
C ALA A 115 -10.95 17.01 3.87
N SER A 116 -10.81 15.73 4.17
CA SER A 116 -11.20 14.66 3.26
C SER A 116 -11.96 13.56 3.99
N ARG A 117 -12.95 13.00 3.29
CA ARG A 117 -13.69 11.79 3.69
C ARG A 117 -13.22 10.55 2.92
N PHE A 118 -12.26 10.71 2.02
CA PHE A 118 -11.73 9.63 1.18
C PHE A 118 -10.60 8.88 1.88
N PHE A 119 -10.24 7.72 1.35
CA PHE A 119 -9.10 6.94 1.83
C PHE A 119 -7.81 7.45 1.19
N PRO A 120 -6.69 7.60 1.93
CA PRO A 120 -5.42 8.02 1.35
C PRO A 120 -4.83 6.86 0.52
N ALA A 121 -4.49 7.04 -0.76
CA ALA A 121 -3.80 6.05 -1.61
C ALA A 121 -2.32 5.94 -1.24
N VAL A 122 -1.71 4.73 -1.30
CA VAL A 122 -0.28 4.56 -1.06
C VAL A 122 0.33 3.77 -2.22
N THR A 123 1.35 4.35 -2.84
CA THR A 123 2.09 3.76 -3.97
C THR A 123 3.14 2.76 -3.50
N ALA A 124 3.68 1.95 -4.42
CA ALA A 124 4.82 1.07 -4.14
C ALA A 124 6.10 1.82 -3.69
N THR A 125 6.25 3.09 -4.07
CA THR A 125 7.34 3.98 -3.64
C THR A 125 7.14 4.55 -2.23
N GLY A 126 6.01 4.28 -1.57
CA GLY A 126 5.67 4.83 -0.26
C GLY A 126 5.08 6.24 -0.31
N MET A 127 4.73 6.74 -1.49
CA MET A 127 4.06 8.03 -1.64
C MET A 127 2.59 7.90 -1.27
N ILE A 128 2.10 8.84 -0.45
CA ILE A 128 0.74 8.88 0.08
C ILE A 128 -0.05 9.94 -0.67
N VAL A 129 -1.03 9.52 -1.45
CA VAL A 129 -1.91 10.37 -2.26
C VAL A 129 -3.20 10.62 -1.51
N ILE A 130 -3.58 11.89 -1.39
CA ILE A 130 -4.75 12.34 -0.65
C ILE A 130 -5.59 13.17 -1.60
N ALA A 131 -6.83 12.75 -1.80
CA ALA A 131 -7.84 13.53 -2.51
C ALA A 131 -8.81 14.13 -1.50
N ASP A 132 -9.33 15.32 -1.77
CA ASP A 132 -10.48 15.89 -1.07
C ASP A 132 -11.70 16.01 -2.00
N PRO A 133 -12.92 16.10 -1.44
CA PRO A 133 -14.14 16.18 -2.25
C PRO A 133 -14.30 17.44 -3.08
N VAL A 134 -13.52 18.50 -2.83
CA VAL A 134 -13.65 19.79 -3.54
C VAL A 134 -12.65 19.94 -4.70
N GLY A 135 -11.94 18.85 -5.04
CA GLY A 135 -11.07 18.80 -6.21
C GLY A 135 -9.58 18.92 -5.87
N GLY A 136 -9.18 18.99 -4.60
CA GLY A 136 -7.77 18.95 -4.24
C GLY A 136 -7.21 17.53 -4.30
N LEU A 137 -6.05 17.40 -4.93
CA LEU A 137 -5.23 16.19 -4.97
C LEU A 137 -3.83 16.55 -4.51
N SER A 138 -3.29 15.82 -3.54
CA SER A 138 -1.95 16.06 -3.01
C SER A 138 -1.21 14.76 -2.77
N ALA A 139 0.12 14.84 -2.74
CA ALA A 139 0.95 13.72 -2.33
C ALA A 139 1.95 14.09 -1.25
N ARG A 140 2.23 13.11 -0.39
CA ARG A 140 3.22 13.18 0.67
C ARG A 140 4.18 12.00 0.58
N THR A 141 5.41 12.20 1.04
CA THR A 141 6.35 11.10 1.29
C THR A 141 5.87 10.24 2.47
N HIS A 142 6.42 9.04 2.64
CA HIS A 142 6.17 8.20 3.82
C HIS A 142 6.63 8.86 5.15
N ARG A 143 7.41 9.95 5.08
CA ARG A 143 7.81 10.81 6.20
C ARG A 143 6.87 12.02 6.42
N GLY A 144 5.78 12.12 5.66
CA GLY A 144 4.76 13.16 5.83
C GLY A 144 5.04 14.49 5.13
N ARG A 145 6.23 14.67 4.54
CA ARG A 145 6.55 15.88 3.74
C ARG A 145 5.70 15.91 2.48
N GLU A 146 5.09 17.06 2.20
CA GLU A 146 4.37 17.30 0.95
C GLU A 146 5.33 17.30 -0.24
N VAL A 147 4.96 16.57 -1.30
CA VAL A 147 5.72 16.50 -2.55
C VAL A 147 5.10 17.44 -3.57
N TRP A 148 3.77 17.38 -3.73
CA TRP A 148 3.03 18.21 -4.67
C TRP A 148 1.56 18.35 -4.25
N ARG A 149 0.91 19.36 -4.82
CA ARG A 149 -0.53 19.59 -4.73
C ARG A 149 -1.06 20.16 -6.04
N VAL A 150 -2.21 19.64 -6.46
CA VAL A 150 -2.96 20.08 -7.63
C VAL A 150 -4.41 20.31 -7.23
N THR A 151 -5.01 21.36 -7.77
CA THR A 151 -6.44 21.63 -7.66
C THR A 151 -7.08 21.37 -9.00
N LEU A 152 -8.10 20.52 -9.03
CA LEU A 152 -8.91 20.24 -10.19
C LEU A 152 -10.08 21.21 -10.25
N ASP A 153 -10.51 21.56 -11.46
CA ASP A 153 -11.71 22.39 -11.70
C ASP A 153 -13.03 21.63 -11.45
N SER A 154 -12.96 20.37 -11.01
CA SER A 154 -14.11 19.51 -10.77
C SER A 154 -13.92 18.70 -9.49
N ALA A 155 -15.01 18.49 -8.77
CA ALA A 155 -15.02 17.73 -7.52
C ALA A 155 -14.59 16.28 -7.79
N ILE A 156 -13.76 15.73 -6.90
CA ILE A 156 -13.42 14.31 -6.90
C ILE A 156 -14.57 13.55 -6.22
N VAL A 157 -15.11 12.53 -6.88
CA VAL A 157 -16.35 11.85 -6.45
C VAL A 157 -16.11 10.48 -5.81
N ALA A 158 -14.94 9.90 -6.02
CA ALA A 158 -14.53 8.61 -5.48
C ALA A 158 -13.09 8.66 -4.93
N PRO A 159 -12.71 7.76 -4.00
CA PRO A 159 -11.33 7.66 -3.54
C PRO A 159 -10.35 7.46 -4.71
N PRO A 160 -9.16 8.10 -4.66
CA PRO A 160 -8.13 7.91 -5.67
C PRO A 160 -7.62 6.46 -5.63
N ILE A 161 -7.34 5.90 -6.81
CA ILE A 161 -6.71 4.59 -6.94
C ILE A 161 -5.32 4.73 -7.54
N ILE A 162 -4.44 3.80 -7.20
CA ILE A 162 -3.19 3.59 -7.92
C ILE A 162 -3.44 2.45 -8.90
N ALA A 163 -3.33 2.73 -10.19
CA ALA A 163 -3.50 1.74 -11.24
C ALA A 163 -2.32 0.76 -11.27
N PHE A 164 -2.50 -0.37 -11.95
CA PHE A 164 -1.47 -1.41 -12.12
C PHE A 164 -0.15 -0.89 -12.72
N ASP A 165 -0.19 0.21 -13.46
CA ASP A 165 0.95 0.92 -14.04
C ASP A 165 1.52 2.02 -13.12
N GLY A 166 1.15 2.03 -11.84
CA GLY A 166 1.68 2.98 -10.84
C GLY A 166 1.12 4.39 -10.94
N ARG A 167 0.24 4.67 -11.90
CA ARG A 167 -0.34 6.01 -12.06
C ARG A 167 -1.54 6.21 -11.15
N ILE A 168 -1.78 7.47 -10.83
CA ILE A 168 -2.90 7.87 -9.98
C ILE A 168 -4.10 8.10 -10.89
N VAL A 169 -5.24 7.50 -10.56
CA VAL A 169 -6.50 7.72 -11.27
C VAL A 169 -7.53 8.27 -10.31
N VAL A 170 -8.19 9.35 -10.73
CA VAL A 170 -9.30 9.98 -10.01
C VAL A 170 -10.52 10.06 -10.91
N ALA A 171 -11.70 9.88 -10.32
CA ALA A 171 -12.96 10.15 -10.98
C ALA A 171 -13.56 11.46 -10.45
N THR A 172 -14.15 12.23 -11.35
CA THR A 172 -14.62 13.58 -11.07
C THR A 172 -16.09 13.77 -11.45
N SER A 173 -16.72 14.78 -10.87
CA SER A 173 -18.15 15.07 -11.02
C SER A 173 -18.59 15.43 -12.43
N ASP A 174 -17.66 15.88 -13.28
CA ASP A 174 -17.89 16.17 -14.69
C ASP A 174 -17.82 14.92 -15.59
N GLY A 175 -17.75 13.71 -15.01
CA GLY A 175 -17.85 12.45 -15.74
C GLY A 175 -16.56 12.01 -16.42
N TYR A 176 -15.40 12.47 -15.95
CA TYR A 176 -14.09 12.04 -16.45
C TYR A 176 -13.38 11.11 -15.47
N LEU A 177 -12.62 10.17 -16.02
CA LEU A 177 -11.47 9.58 -15.36
C LEU A 177 -10.25 10.42 -15.74
N ARG A 178 -9.48 10.86 -14.75
CA ARG A 178 -8.26 11.65 -14.96
C ARG A 178 -7.06 10.90 -14.41
N ARG A 179 -6.00 10.83 -15.20
CA ARG A 179 -4.76 10.15 -14.83
C ARG A 179 -3.67 11.15 -14.51
N TYR A 180 -2.92 10.87 -13.45
CA TYR A 180 -1.80 11.65 -12.99
C TYR A 180 -0.57 10.77 -12.83
N SER A 181 0.58 11.35 -13.12
CA SER A 181 1.86 10.74 -12.77
C SER A 181 2.06 10.79 -11.26
N THR A 182 2.97 9.96 -10.74
CA THR A 182 3.38 10.00 -9.33
C THR A 182 3.99 11.34 -8.93
N ASP A 183 4.42 12.17 -9.89
CA ASP A 183 4.91 13.53 -9.64
C ASP A 183 3.80 14.61 -9.62
N GLY A 184 2.53 14.22 -9.73
CA GLY A 184 1.36 15.11 -9.69
C GLY A 184 0.98 15.72 -11.03
N ARG A 185 1.69 15.43 -12.12
CA ARG A 185 1.37 15.97 -13.44
C ARG A 185 0.13 15.28 -14.04
N PRO A 186 -0.84 16.02 -14.61
CA PRO A 186 -1.90 15.43 -15.40
C PRO A 186 -1.33 14.79 -16.68
N ILE A 187 -1.72 13.55 -16.95
CA ILE A 187 -1.27 12.81 -18.14
C ILE A 187 -2.34 12.86 -19.22
N ASP A 188 -3.54 12.37 -18.91
CA ASP A 188 -4.68 12.35 -19.81
C ASP A 188 -5.99 12.26 -19.02
N ALA A 189 -7.10 12.39 -19.74
CA ALA A 189 -8.44 12.24 -19.21
C ALA A 189 -9.33 11.54 -20.23
N GLN A 190 -10.20 10.65 -19.76
CA GLN A 190 -11.19 9.96 -20.56
C GLN A 190 -12.58 10.32 -20.06
N PHE A 191 -13.42 10.86 -20.95
CA PHE A 191 -14.83 11.06 -20.66
C PHE A 191 -15.54 9.71 -20.65
N ILE A 192 -16.20 9.39 -19.53
CA ILE A 192 -17.03 8.20 -19.37
C ILE A 192 -18.53 8.54 -19.30
N GLY A 193 -18.86 9.83 -19.17
CA GLY A 193 -20.22 10.36 -19.30
C GLY A 193 -21.16 10.05 -18.13
N GLU A 194 -20.60 9.62 -17.01
CA GLU A 194 -21.36 9.04 -15.91
C GLU A 194 -20.72 9.43 -14.58
N VAL A 195 -21.54 9.58 -13.53
CA VAL A 195 -21.03 9.82 -12.17
C VAL A 195 -20.49 8.50 -11.61
N VAL A 196 -19.17 8.43 -11.46
CA VAL A 196 -18.50 7.25 -10.89
C VAL A 196 -18.73 7.16 -9.40
N THR A 197 -19.15 5.98 -8.96
CA THR A 197 -19.37 5.65 -7.55
C THR A 197 -18.32 4.69 -7.02
N ALA A 198 -17.70 3.89 -7.90
CA ALA A 198 -16.66 2.93 -7.54
C ALA A 198 -15.55 2.90 -8.60
N LEU A 199 -14.29 2.91 -8.14
CA LEU A 199 -13.09 2.71 -8.96
C LEU A 199 -12.31 1.52 -8.45
N ALA A 200 -11.80 0.69 -9.36
CA ALA A 200 -10.92 -0.41 -9.03
C ALA A 200 -9.84 -0.57 -10.11
N SER A 201 -8.72 -1.22 -9.76
CA SER A 201 -7.70 -1.60 -10.73
C SER A 201 -7.33 -3.06 -10.53
N GLY A 202 -7.25 -3.81 -11.63
CA GLY A 202 -6.72 -5.17 -11.64
C GLY A 202 -5.24 -5.19 -12.01
N ARG A 203 -4.85 -6.11 -12.89
CA ARG A 203 -3.49 -6.25 -13.45
C ARG A 203 -3.28 -5.52 -14.76
N SER A 204 -4.34 -5.35 -15.55
CA SER A 204 -4.29 -4.70 -16.86
C SER A 204 -5.45 -3.75 -17.13
N LEU A 205 -6.46 -3.75 -16.26
CA LEU A 205 -7.64 -2.89 -16.39
C LEU A 205 -7.80 -1.93 -15.21
N ILE A 206 -8.34 -0.76 -15.52
CA ILE A 206 -8.98 0.14 -14.57
C ILE A 206 -10.48 0.04 -14.84
N VAL A 207 -11.28 -0.13 -13.80
CA VAL A 207 -12.72 -0.32 -13.91
C VAL A 207 -13.44 0.75 -13.11
N ALA A 208 -14.46 1.35 -13.73
CA ALA A 208 -15.31 2.38 -13.15
C ALA A 208 -16.77 1.92 -13.18
N GLY A 209 -17.40 1.88 -12.00
CA GLY A 209 -18.84 1.68 -11.85
C GLY A 209 -19.55 3.00 -11.60
N SER A 210 -20.71 3.21 -12.21
CA SER A 210 -21.47 4.46 -12.12
C SER A 210 -22.77 4.36 -11.33
N ALA A 211 -23.28 5.53 -10.93
CA ALA A 211 -24.59 5.71 -10.33
C ALA A 211 -25.75 5.32 -11.28
N ALA A 212 -25.54 5.31 -12.59
CA ALA A 212 -26.54 4.83 -13.56
C ALA A 212 -26.44 3.32 -13.82
N GLY A 213 -25.53 2.61 -13.16
CA GLY A 213 -25.33 1.17 -13.34
C GLY A 213 -24.44 0.80 -14.51
N ARG A 214 -23.72 1.77 -15.11
CA ARG A 214 -22.73 1.45 -16.15
C ARG A 214 -21.42 1.01 -15.51
N VAL A 215 -20.86 -0.08 -16.01
CA VAL A 215 -19.52 -0.57 -15.67
C VAL A 215 -18.64 -0.41 -16.90
N VAL A 216 -17.57 0.37 -16.78
CA VAL A 216 -16.64 0.67 -17.87
C VAL A 216 -15.25 0.17 -17.47
N ALA A 217 -14.66 -0.68 -18.30
CA ALA A 217 -13.24 -0.99 -18.18
C ALA A 217 -12.43 -0.19 -19.21
N VAL A 218 -11.29 0.30 -18.76
CA VAL A 218 -10.32 1.02 -19.55
C VAL A 218 -8.92 0.43 -19.34
N ASP A 219 -8.04 0.59 -20.31
CA ASP A 219 -6.65 0.16 -20.21
C ASP A 219 -5.77 1.21 -19.51
N ALA A 220 -4.44 1.01 -19.55
CA ALA A 220 -3.45 1.93 -18.96
C ALA A 220 -3.49 3.35 -19.56
N ALA A 221 -3.96 3.50 -20.80
CA ALA A 221 -4.10 4.77 -21.51
C ALA A 221 -5.51 5.38 -21.32
N LEU A 222 -6.30 4.83 -20.39
CA LEU A 222 -7.72 5.12 -20.23
C LEU A 222 -8.55 4.84 -21.50
N ALA A 223 -8.04 4.07 -22.46
CA ALA A 223 -8.80 3.72 -23.64
C ALA A 223 -9.90 2.71 -23.27
N PRO A 224 -11.15 2.93 -23.70
CA PRO A 224 -12.23 2.01 -23.38
C PRO A 224 -11.98 0.61 -23.95
N VAL A 225 -12.00 -0.41 -23.09
CA VAL A 225 -11.85 -1.82 -23.48
C VAL A 225 -13.22 -2.45 -23.67
N TRP A 226 -14.08 -2.35 -22.65
CA TRP A 226 -15.44 -2.84 -22.70
C TRP A 226 -16.38 -2.03 -21.81
N ARG A 227 -17.68 -2.18 -22.04
CA ARG A 227 -18.74 -1.56 -21.25
C ARG A 227 -19.87 -2.54 -21.04
N VAL A 228 -20.37 -2.62 -19.81
CA VAL A 228 -21.49 -3.47 -19.41
C VAL A 228 -22.51 -2.64 -18.65
N ASP A 229 -23.78 -2.95 -18.86
CA ASP A 229 -24.88 -2.41 -18.07
C ASP A 229 -25.22 -3.38 -16.93
N ALA A 230 -24.99 -2.95 -15.68
CA ALA A 230 -25.37 -3.69 -14.49
C ALA A 230 -26.89 -3.62 -14.22
N GLY A 231 -27.60 -2.66 -14.83
CA GLY A 231 -29.04 -2.43 -14.71
C GLY A 231 -29.44 -1.55 -13.52
N SER A 232 -28.55 -1.34 -12.55
CA SER A 232 -28.79 -0.49 -11.37
C SER A 232 -27.48 0.07 -10.83
N ALA A 233 -27.57 1.15 -10.04
CA ALA A 233 -26.43 1.89 -9.51
C ALA A 233 -25.38 0.97 -8.88
N VAL A 234 -24.12 1.15 -9.26
CA VAL A 234 -23.01 0.37 -8.71
C VAL A 234 -22.67 0.89 -7.31
N ARG A 235 -22.72 0.01 -6.29
CA ARG A 235 -22.31 0.30 -4.91
C ARG A 235 -20.89 -0.10 -4.60
N GLY A 236 -20.49 -1.23 -5.16
CA GLY A 236 -19.26 -1.89 -4.78
C GLY A 236 -18.69 -2.68 -5.92
N MET A 237 -17.39 -2.86 -5.89
CA MET A 237 -16.66 -3.56 -6.93
C MET A 237 -15.43 -4.22 -6.33
N SER A 238 -15.02 -5.34 -6.90
CA SER A 238 -13.70 -5.94 -6.67
C SER A 238 -13.19 -6.56 -7.95
N VAL A 239 -11.86 -6.54 -8.11
CA VAL A 239 -11.19 -7.04 -9.30
C VAL A 239 -10.24 -8.17 -8.90
N THR A 240 -10.38 -9.29 -9.58
CA THR A 240 -9.58 -10.49 -9.38
C THR A 240 -8.19 -10.39 -10.04
N ASP A 241 -7.32 -11.35 -9.78
CA ASP A 241 -6.01 -11.44 -10.43
C ASP A 241 -6.09 -11.78 -11.92
N SER A 242 -7.25 -12.22 -12.43
CA SER A 242 -7.50 -12.45 -13.85
C SER A 242 -8.13 -11.24 -14.55
N ASP A 243 -8.24 -10.09 -13.87
CA ASP A 243 -8.99 -8.90 -14.33
C ASP A 243 -10.51 -9.13 -14.47
N ASP A 244 -11.03 -10.25 -13.95
CA ASP A 244 -12.48 -10.44 -13.80
C ASP A 244 -13.01 -9.55 -12.67
N VAL A 245 -14.19 -8.97 -12.87
CA VAL A 245 -14.79 -7.94 -12.04
C VAL A 245 -16.07 -8.44 -11.41
N TRP A 246 -16.18 -8.34 -10.09
CA TRP A 246 -17.46 -8.49 -9.41
C TRP A 246 -18.01 -7.13 -9.03
N VAL A 247 -19.27 -6.89 -9.38
CA VAL A 247 -19.98 -5.64 -9.14
C VAL A 247 -21.19 -5.91 -8.28
N THR A 248 -21.41 -5.09 -7.25
CA THR A 248 -22.64 -5.10 -6.45
C THR A 248 -23.48 -3.86 -6.74
N THR A 249 -24.80 -4.03 -6.80
CA THR A 249 -25.74 -2.99 -7.22
C THR A 249 -26.80 -2.67 -6.16
N ASP A 250 -27.44 -1.50 -6.29
CA ASP A 250 -28.54 -1.02 -5.44
C ASP A 250 -29.76 -1.96 -5.43
N ASP A 251 -30.02 -2.66 -6.53
CA ASP A 251 -31.14 -3.61 -6.70
C ASP A 251 -30.83 -5.03 -6.21
N ALA A 252 -29.85 -5.15 -5.30
CA ALA A 252 -29.48 -6.40 -4.66
C ALA A 252 -28.96 -7.47 -5.63
N GLN A 253 -28.05 -7.10 -6.52
CA GLN A 253 -27.40 -8.06 -7.38
C GLN A 253 -25.88 -8.03 -7.22
N ALA A 254 -25.28 -9.20 -7.47
CA ALA A 254 -23.85 -9.32 -7.70
C ALA A 254 -23.62 -9.88 -9.10
N ILE A 255 -22.87 -9.15 -9.92
CA ILE A 255 -22.65 -9.47 -11.33
C ILE A 255 -21.15 -9.69 -11.55
N MET A 256 -20.82 -10.83 -12.14
CA MET A 256 -19.48 -11.12 -12.65
C MET A 256 -19.37 -10.59 -14.08
N VAL A 257 -18.41 -9.72 -14.34
CA VAL A 257 -17.96 -9.34 -15.68
C VAL A 257 -16.55 -9.86 -15.91
N ARG A 258 -16.39 -10.73 -16.90
CA ARG A 258 -15.09 -11.28 -17.29
C ARG A 258 -14.15 -10.18 -17.77
N HIS A 259 -12.86 -10.43 -17.74
CA HIS A 259 -11.83 -9.51 -18.22
C HIS A 259 -12.03 -9.04 -19.67
N ASP A 260 -12.76 -9.80 -20.49
CA ASP A 260 -13.13 -9.49 -21.89
C ASP A 260 -14.46 -8.72 -22.03
N GLY A 261 -15.13 -8.40 -20.93
CA GLY A 261 -16.43 -7.74 -20.89
C GLY A 261 -17.63 -8.69 -21.00
N GLY A 262 -17.39 -10.00 -21.13
CA GLY A 262 -18.44 -11.00 -21.11
C GLY A 262 -19.13 -11.05 -19.74
N VAL A 263 -20.44 -10.82 -19.70
CA VAL A 263 -21.21 -10.98 -18.47
C VAL A 263 -21.28 -12.45 -18.13
N GLY A 264 -20.66 -12.83 -17.02
CA GLY A 264 -20.73 -14.17 -16.46
C GLY A 264 -21.94 -14.29 -15.54
N SER A 265 -21.68 -14.73 -14.32
CA SER A 265 -22.71 -15.05 -13.36
C SER A 265 -23.42 -13.82 -12.81
N ARG A 266 -24.75 -13.94 -12.64
CA ARG A 266 -25.59 -12.95 -11.97
C ARG A 266 -26.26 -13.58 -10.77
N LEU A 267 -26.00 -13.04 -9.60
CA LEU A 267 -26.54 -13.50 -8.33
C LEU A 267 -27.60 -12.51 -7.86
N VAL A 268 -28.80 -13.01 -7.56
CA VAL A 268 -29.83 -12.22 -6.90
C VAL A 268 -29.67 -12.39 -5.40
N LEU A 269 -29.40 -11.28 -4.72
CA LEU A 269 -29.18 -11.24 -3.29
C LEU A 269 -30.50 -10.98 -2.57
N VAL A 270 -30.61 -11.51 -1.36
CA VAL A 270 -31.80 -11.29 -0.51
C VAL A 270 -31.96 -9.80 -0.15
N ALA A 271 -30.86 -9.06 -0.12
CA ALA A 271 -30.84 -7.62 0.10
C ALA A 271 -29.59 -6.99 -0.53
N PRO A 272 -29.58 -5.67 -0.79
CA PRO A 272 -28.42 -4.98 -1.34
C PRO A 272 -27.19 -5.19 -0.48
N ALA A 273 -26.08 -5.53 -1.14
CA ALA A 273 -24.81 -5.70 -0.46
C ALA A 273 -24.34 -4.36 0.15
N VAL A 274 -23.72 -4.42 1.32
CA VAL A 274 -23.05 -3.27 1.93
C VAL A 274 -21.60 -3.27 1.47
N GLY A 275 -21.25 -2.29 0.64
CA GLY A 275 -19.89 -2.14 0.09
C GLY A 275 -19.56 -3.13 -1.02
N GLY A 276 -18.26 -3.28 -1.27
CA GLY A 276 -17.69 -4.14 -2.29
C GLY A 276 -17.64 -5.62 -1.89
N PRO A 277 -17.83 -6.53 -2.86
CA PRO A 277 -17.67 -7.96 -2.62
C PRO A 277 -16.22 -8.31 -2.27
N VAL A 278 -15.99 -9.35 -1.48
CA VAL A 278 -14.66 -9.96 -1.33
C VAL A 278 -14.58 -11.14 -2.30
N VAL A 279 -13.58 -11.18 -3.17
CA VAL A 279 -13.47 -12.16 -4.26
C VAL A 279 -12.25 -13.06 -4.10
N GLY A 280 -12.42 -14.34 -4.40
CA GLY A 280 -11.41 -15.34 -4.09
C GLY A 280 -11.79 -16.73 -4.53
N ARG A 281 -11.27 -17.70 -3.79
CA ARG A 281 -11.54 -19.13 -3.99
C ARG A 281 -11.88 -19.76 -2.66
N MET A 282 -12.75 -20.75 -2.67
CA MET A 282 -13.01 -21.60 -1.52
C MET A 282 -12.87 -23.05 -1.99
N GLY A 283 -11.77 -23.69 -1.61
CA GLY A 283 -11.30 -24.90 -2.30
C GLY A 283 -10.99 -24.62 -3.78
N ASP A 284 -11.57 -25.43 -4.67
CA ASP A 284 -11.37 -25.28 -6.12
C ASP A 284 -12.38 -24.34 -6.80
N ALA A 285 -13.41 -23.88 -6.08
CA ALA A 285 -14.42 -23.00 -6.62
C ALA A 285 -14.00 -21.53 -6.52
N ALA A 286 -14.18 -20.77 -7.60
CA ALA A 286 -14.17 -19.31 -7.51
C ALA A 286 -15.36 -18.86 -6.65
N ALA A 287 -15.10 -17.97 -5.70
CA ALA A 287 -16.05 -17.59 -4.68
C ALA A 287 -16.11 -16.06 -4.51
N VAL A 288 -17.31 -15.56 -4.26
CA VAL A 288 -17.59 -14.16 -3.92
C VAL A 288 -18.30 -14.11 -2.57
N MET A 289 -17.73 -13.38 -1.62
CA MET A 289 -18.33 -13.10 -0.33
C MET A 289 -19.03 -11.76 -0.34
N LEU A 290 -20.24 -11.77 0.20
CA LEU A 290 -21.15 -10.64 0.20
C LEU A 290 -21.72 -10.46 1.60
N ALA A 291 -21.78 -9.19 2.02
CA ALA A 291 -22.45 -8.79 3.24
C ALA A 291 -23.82 -8.17 2.89
N GLY A 292 -24.91 -8.85 3.25
CA GLY A 292 -26.27 -8.35 3.05
C GLY A 292 -26.79 -7.52 4.23
N GLN A 293 -27.97 -6.92 4.04
CA GLN A 293 -28.68 -6.21 5.12
C GLN A 293 -28.97 -7.13 6.32
N GLY A 294 -28.94 -6.55 7.52
CA GLY A 294 -29.26 -7.28 8.77
C GLY A 294 -28.18 -8.26 9.25
N GLY A 295 -26.95 -8.10 8.77
CA GLY A 295 -25.78 -8.84 9.28
C GLY A 295 -25.60 -10.23 8.69
N ARG A 296 -26.24 -10.55 7.55
CA ARG A 296 -26.05 -11.85 6.89
C ARG A 296 -24.82 -11.81 5.99
N LEU A 297 -23.92 -12.77 6.17
CA LEU A 297 -22.74 -12.99 5.35
C LEU A 297 -22.94 -14.25 4.52
N VAL A 298 -22.68 -14.19 3.22
CA VAL A 298 -22.79 -15.36 2.34
C VAL A 298 -21.62 -15.38 1.36
N ALA A 299 -20.94 -16.51 1.28
CA ALA A 299 -20.04 -16.83 0.18
C ALA A 299 -20.80 -17.62 -0.88
N HIS A 300 -20.78 -17.13 -2.11
CA HIS A 300 -21.34 -17.81 -3.27
C HIS A 300 -20.22 -18.30 -4.17
N ALA A 301 -20.38 -19.48 -4.76
CA ALA A 301 -19.62 -19.91 -5.90
C ALA A 301 -19.95 -19.03 -7.12
N ALA A 302 -19.07 -19.05 -8.12
CA ALA A 302 -19.33 -18.39 -9.38
C ALA A 302 -20.64 -18.90 -10.03
N ASP A 303 -21.02 -20.17 -9.90
CA ASP A 303 -22.30 -20.69 -10.42
C ASP A 303 -23.54 -20.26 -9.59
N GLY A 304 -23.33 -19.55 -8.49
CA GLY A 304 -24.36 -19.03 -7.58
C GLY A 304 -24.71 -19.93 -6.40
N GLY A 305 -24.16 -21.14 -6.32
CA GLY A 305 -24.32 -22.00 -5.17
C GLY A 305 -23.77 -21.35 -3.90
N ALA A 306 -24.52 -21.41 -2.79
CA ALA A 306 -24.00 -20.94 -1.50
C ALA A 306 -22.94 -21.93 -0.98
N LEU A 307 -21.74 -21.43 -0.74
CA LEU A 307 -20.60 -22.21 -0.24
C LEU A 307 -20.48 -22.11 1.28
N TRP A 308 -20.76 -20.94 1.84
CA TRP A 308 -20.61 -20.64 3.25
C TRP A 308 -21.56 -19.51 3.65
N SER A 309 -22.01 -19.49 4.90
CA SER A 309 -22.75 -18.35 5.44
C SER A 309 -22.54 -18.19 6.93
N ALA A 310 -22.57 -16.96 7.39
CA ALA A 310 -22.62 -16.64 8.80
C ALA A 310 -23.57 -15.48 9.05
N ARG A 311 -23.80 -15.20 10.34
CA ARG A 311 -24.58 -14.06 10.77
C ARG A 311 -23.83 -13.31 11.85
N VAL A 312 -23.79 -12.00 11.72
CA VAL A 312 -23.28 -11.07 12.72
C VAL A 312 -24.43 -10.34 13.42
N SER A 313 -24.13 -9.71 14.54
CA SER A 313 -25.13 -9.09 15.42
C SER A 313 -25.83 -7.87 14.83
N ASP A 314 -25.26 -7.21 13.82
CA ASP A 314 -25.77 -5.94 13.28
C ASP A 314 -25.30 -5.74 11.82
N ARG A 315 -25.66 -4.61 11.20
CA ARG A 315 -25.24 -4.19 9.87
C ARG A 315 -23.71 -4.23 9.76
N VAL A 316 -23.22 -4.82 8.67
CA VAL A 316 -21.80 -4.83 8.32
C VAL A 316 -21.38 -3.46 7.83
N GLU A 317 -20.26 -2.95 8.35
CA GLU A 317 -19.64 -1.68 7.91
C GLU A 317 -18.45 -1.92 6.98
N SER A 318 -17.70 -3.01 7.20
CA SER A 318 -16.58 -3.39 6.35
C SER A 318 -16.37 -4.90 6.36
N LEU A 319 -15.90 -5.41 5.22
CA LEU A 319 -15.60 -6.80 4.97
C LEU A 319 -14.17 -6.90 4.43
N THR A 320 -13.29 -7.61 5.11
CA THR A 320 -11.92 -7.84 4.64
C THR A 320 -11.50 -9.29 4.93
N VAL A 321 -10.52 -9.80 4.19
CA VAL A 321 -9.99 -11.14 4.41
C VAL A 321 -8.48 -11.05 4.63
N ASP A 322 -7.99 -11.76 5.64
CA ASP A 322 -6.57 -11.85 5.91
C ASP A 322 -5.85 -12.80 4.92
N PRO A 323 -4.51 -12.80 4.88
CA PRO A 323 -3.76 -13.70 4.00
C PRO A 323 -3.92 -15.20 4.28
N ARG A 324 -4.52 -15.59 5.41
CA ARG A 324 -4.78 -16.98 5.81
C ARG A 324 -6.20 -17.43 5.43
N GLY A 325 -7.04 -16.51 4.97
CA GLY A 325 -8.43 -16.78 4.64
C GLY A 325 -9.42 -16.57 5.78
N THR A 326 -8.99 -15.85 6.83
CA THR A 326 -9.85 -15.40 7.91
C THR A 326 -10.65 -14.20 7.44
N LEU A 327 -11.97 -14.32 7.41
CA LEU A 327 -12.86 -13.21 7.10
C LEU A 327 -13.04 -12.33 8.33
N ILE A 328 -12.65 -11.08 8.26
CA ILE A 328 -12.84 -10.07 9.30
C ILE A 328 -13.99 -9.15 8.92
N VAL A 329 -14.95 -9.01 9.83
CA VAL A 329 -16.19 -8.27 9.61
C VAL A 329 -16.40 -7.29 10.75
N THR A 330 -16.50 -6.01 10.43
CA THR A 330 -16.85 -4.97 11.42
C THR A 330 -18.31 -4.59 11.30
N THR A 331 -18.98 -4.37 12.43
CA THR A 331 -20.41 -4.04 12.47
C THR A 331 -20.72 -2.66 13.04
N ALA A 332 -21.91 -2.17 12.75
CA ALA A 332 -22.42 -0.88 13.22
C ALA A 332 -22.54 -0.78 14.75
N ASN A 333 -22.70 -1.92 15.45
CA ASN A 333 -22.68 -2.02 16.91
C ASN A 333 -21.29 -2.29 17.51
N TRP A 334 -20.22 -1.97 16.76
CA TRP A 334 -18.85 -1.88 17.27
C TRP A 334 -18.21 -3.23 17.59
N VAL A 335 -18.76 -4.30 17.01
CA VAL A 335 -18.22 -5.65 17.14
C VAL A 335 -17.47 -6.01 15.87
N THR A 336 -16.24 -6.48 16.03
CA THR A 336 -15.45 -7.07 14.98
C THR A 336 -15.48 -8.59 15.16
N TYR A 337 -15.89 -9.30 14.13
CA TYR A 337 -15.89 -10.76 14.07
C TYR A 337 -14.79 -11.26 13.15
N ALA A 338 -14.20 -12.39 13.48
CA ALA A 338 -13.42 -13.18 12.54
C ALA A 338 -14.04 -14.54 12.31
N PHE A 339 -14.03 -14.99 11.07
CA PHE A 339 -14.51 -16.31 10.67
C PHE A 339 -13.42 -17.05 9.92
N GLU A 340 -13.14 -18.27 10.31
CA GLU A 340 -12.34 -19.19 9.50
C GLU A 340 -13.22 -19.69 8.35
N THR A 341 -12.81 -19.41 7.12
CA THR A 341 -13.64 -19.71 5.93
C THR A 341 -12.96 -20.64 4.93
N GLY A 342 -11.65 -20.90 5.08
CA GLY A 342 -10.86 -21.59 4.06
C GLY A 342 -10.82 -20.85 2.72
N PHE A 343 -11.13 -19.55 2.72
CA PHE A 343 -11.18 -18.73 1.52
C PHE A 343 -9.80 -18.18 1.19
N THR A 344 -9.32 -18.42 -0.01
CA THR A 344 -8.09 -17.81 -0.52
C THR A 344 -8.47 -16.57 -1.33
N PRO A 345 -8.13 -15.34 -0.88
CA PRO A 345 -8.38 -14.14 -1.66
C PRO A 345 -7.72 -14.23 -3.04
N ALA A 346 -8.45 -13.88 -4.09
CA ALA A 346 -7.95 -13.81 -5.46
C ALA A 346 -8.22 -12.39 -5.93
N GLY A 347 -7.20 -11.53 -5.93
CA GLY A 347 -7.39 -10.15 -6.32
C GLY A 347 -6.26 -9.23 -5.93
N VAL A 348 -6.06 -8.24 -6.81
CA VAL A 348 -5.19 -7.07 -6.64
C VAL A 348 -5.92 -5.95 -5.90
N TRP A 349 -7.24 -5.89 -6.05
CA TRP A 349 -8.07 -4.85 -5.45
C TRP A 349 -9.36 -5.44 -4.92
N GLN A 350 -9.35 -5.69 -3.61
CA GLN A 350 -10.56 -5.60 -2.80
C GLN A 350 -10.58 -4.19 -2.21
N GLN A 351 -11.75 -3.64 -1.93
CA GLN A 351 -11.93 -2.26 -1.47
C GLN A 351 -10.99 -1.84 -0.31
N HIS A 352 -10.33 -2.79 0.36
CA HIS A 352 -9.52 -2.60 1.56
C HIS A 352 -8.14 -3.26 1.43
N ARG A 353 -7.35 -2.72 0.47
CA ARG A 353 -5.90 -2.87 0.25
C ARG A 353 -5.21 -4.11 0.84
N GLY A 354 -5.31 -5.20 0.10
CA GLY A 354 -4.33 -6.26 0.08
C GLY A 354 -4.35 -6.90 -1.31
N ASP A 355 -3.18 -7.35 -1.75
CA ASP A 355 -3.09 -8.32 -2.82
C ASP A 355 -2.84 -9.71 -2.26
N ALA A 356 -3.05 -10.73 -3.08
CA ALA A 356 -2.67 -12.10 -2.74
C ALA A 356 -1.16 -12.26 -2.42
N ARG A 357 -0.32 -11.25 -2.69
CA ARG A 357 1.12 -11.21 -2.37
C ARG A 357 1.46 -10.46 -1.09
N ARG A 358 0.48 -10.19 -0.23
CA ARG A 358 0.70 -9.79 1.17
C ARG A 358 1.36 -8.41 1.30
N ARG A 359 0.77 -7.31 0.77
CA ARG A 359 1.42 -5.98 0.90
C ARG A 359 0.62 -4.80 1.43
N GLY A 360 -0.67 -4.88 1.73
CA GLY A 360 -1.38 -3.75 2.37
C GLY A 360 -1.48 -2.45 1.53
N ALA A 361 -0.91 -2.47 0.32
CA ALA A 361 -0.65 -1.35 -0.58
C ALA A 361 -1.17 -1.72 -1.97
N ALA A 362 -1.50 -0.72 -2.79
CA ALA A 362 -1.95 -0.97 -4.16
C ALA A 362 -0.85 -1.71 -4.94
N VAL A 363 -1.20 -2.79 -5.65
CA VAL A 363 -0.27 -3.48 -6.56
C VAL A 363 -0.19 -2.70 -7.84
N SER A 364 0.52 -1.59 -7.80
CA SER A 364 1.24 -1.23 -9.01
C SER A 364 2.34 -2.28 -9.19
N ALA A 365 2.55 -2.74 -10.43
CA ALA A 365 3.88 -3.20 -10.78
C ALA A 365 4.88 -2.09 -10.34
N PRO A 366 6.09 -2.41 -9.88
CA PRO A 366 7.12 -1.40 -9.81
C PRO A 366 7.32 -0.92 -11.25
N VAL A 367 6.63 0.16 -11.62
CA VAL A 367 6.89 0.86 -12.87
C VAL A 367 8.22 1.51 -12.61
N GLY A 368 9.27 0.75 -12.92
CA GLY A 368 10.64 1.18 -12.71
C GLY A 368 10.74 2.61 -13.19
N ARG A 369 11.20 3.49 -12.32
CA ARG A 369 11.19 4.96 -12.44
C ARG A 369 11.27 5.43 -13.88
N THR A 370 10.12 5.53 -14.53
CA THR A 370 10.05 5.89 -15.93
C THR A 370 9.87 7.38 -15.96
N ILE A 371 10.98 8.08 -16.14
CA ILE A 371 10.95 9.51 -16.36
C ILE A 371 10.48 9.74 -17.79
N GLU A 372 9.41 10.51 -17.95
CA GLU A 372 8.89 10.84 -19.26
C GLU A 372 10.00 11.45 -20.12
N PRO A 373 10.17 11.02 -21.39
CA PRO A 373 11.24 11.50 -22.27
C PRO A 373 11.33 13.04 -22.36
N ASP A 374 10.19 13.72 -22.29
CA ASP A 374 10.13 15.19 -22.33
C ASP A 374 10.80 15.84 -21.12
N ARG A 375 10.76 15.20 -19.94
CA ARG A 375 11.45 15.71 -18.73
C ARG A 375 12.95 15.75 -18.94
N ARG A 376 13.50 14.76 -19.64
CA ARG A 376 14.94 14.73 -20.00
C ARG A 376 15.35 15.83 -20.98
N ARG A 377 14.38 16.58 -21.52
CA ARG A 377 14.60 17.73 -22.41
C ARG A 377 14.36 19.08 -21.73
N THR A 378 13.90 19.08 -20.47
CA THR A 378 13.70 20.34 -19.74
C THR A 378 15.03 21.04 -19.48
N ALA A 379 15.03 22.38 -19.60
CA ALA A 379 16.24 23.19 -19.39
C ALA A 379 16.88 22.93 -18.02
N ASP A 380 16.06 22.78 -16.97
CA ASP A 380 16.54 22.51 -15.61
C ASP A 380 17.23 21.14 -15.48
N TYR A 381 16.63 20.08 -16.04
CA TYR A 381 17.28 18.76 -16.07
C TYR A 381 18.60 18.80 -16.84
N LEU A 382 18.62 19.41 -18.02
CA LEU A 382 19.83 19.53 -18.85
C LEU A 382 20.92 20.32 -18.12
N LEU A 383 20.54 21.38 -17.40
CA LEU A 383 21.45 22.18 -16.58
C LEU A 383 22.06 21.35 -15.45
N LEU A 384 21.24 20.68 -14.63
CA LEU A 384 21.70 19.83 -13.52
C LEU A 384 22.60 18.69 -14.02
N ARG A 385 22.21 18.03 -15.12
CA ARG A 385 23.04 17.01 -15.78
C ARG A 385 24.36 17.57 -16.25
N SER A 386 24.37 18.77 -16.87
CA SER A 386 25.60 19.39 -17.36
C SER A 386 26.57 19.71 -16.22
N TYR A 387 26.08 20.17 -15.07
CA TYR A 387 26.93 20.39 -13.90
C TYR A 387 27.45 19.08 -13.30
N LEU A 388 26.63 18.02 -13.30
CA LEU A 388 27.05 16.71 -12.82
C LEU A 388 28.14 16.08 -13.70
N THR A 389 28.12 16.31 -15.01
CA THR A 389 29.11 15.74 -15.95
C THR A 389 30.37 16.59 -16.09
N ARG A 390 30.44 17.77 -15.46
CA ARG A 390 31.67 18.55 -15.45
C ARG A 390 32.78 17.80 -14.71
N PRO A 391 34.05 18.00 -15.13
CA PRO A 391 35.19 17.45 -14.41
C PRO A 391 35.46 18.16 -13.07
N ASP A 392 34.79 19.28 -12.79
CA ASP A 392 34.98 20.03 -11.55
C ASP A 392 34.14 19.46 -10.38
N SER A 393 34.78 19.24 -9.23
CA SER A 393 34.07 18.79 -8.02
C SER A 393 33.15 19.87 -7.45
N ALA A 394 33.45 21.15 -7.74
CA ALA A 394 32.68 22.30 -7.32
C ALA A 394 31.33 22.38 -8.05
N GLY A 395 31.30 22.24 -9.38
CA GLY A 395 30.06 22.28 -10.15
C GLY A 395 29.14 21.10 -9.81
N GLN A 396 29.71 19.89 -9.70
CA GLN A 396 28.97 18.70 -9.24
C GLN A 396 28.37 18.88 -7.85
N THR A 397 29.13 19.48 -6.93
CA THR A 397 28.67 19.81 -5.57
C THR A 397 27.51 20.80 -5.59
N VAL A 398 27.64 21.88 -6.37
CA VAL A 398 26.62 22.93 -6.47
C VAL A 398 25.31 22.34 -6.99
N ALA A 399 25.37 21.47 -8.01
CA ALA A 399 24.17 20.79 -8.51
C ALA A 399 23.49 19.97 -7.41
N MET A 400 24.23 19.17 -6.63
CA MET A 400 23.63 18.35 -5.58
C MET A 400 23.08 19.18 -4.41
N SER A 401 23.75 20.29 -4.07
CA SER A 401 23.24 21.23 -3.05
C SER A 401 21.94 21.90 -3.51
N GLU A 402 21.85 22.33 -4.77
CA GLU A 402 20.63 22.90 -5.34
C GLU A 402 19.46 21.91 -5.28
N ILE A 403 19.69 20.64 -5.66
CA ILE A 403 18.66 19.60 -5.55
C ILE A 403 18.25 19.41 -4.08
N ARG A 404 19.22 19.31 -3.17
CA ARG A 404 18.96 19.15 -1.74
C ARG A 404 18.11 20.30 -1.21
N ASP A 405 18.47 21.54 -1.51
CA ASP A 405 17.76 22.72 -1.03
C ASP A 405 16.31 22.75 -1.52
N ARG A 406 16.05 22.33 -2.77
CA ARG A 406 14.68 22.16 -3.28
C ARG A 406 13.90 21.12 -2.47
N VAL A 407 14.50 19.96 -2.22
CA VAL A 407 13.87 18.86 -1.47
C VAL A 407 13.63 19.22 0.00
N THR A 408 14.55 19.95 0.65
CA THR A 408 14.47 20.26 2.08
C THR A 408 13.73 21.55 2.40
N SER A 409 13.68 22.52 1.48
CA SER A 409 12.95 23.78 1.70
C SER A 409 11.43 23.62 1.73
N GLY A 410 10.90 22.41 1.48
CA GLY A 410 9.46 22.17 1.41
C GLY A 410 8.80 22.85 0.22
N ARG A 411 9.59 23.39 -0.72
CA ARG A 411 9.10 23.78 -2.03
C ARG A 411 8.54 22.53 -2.71
N SER A 412 7.32 22.64 -3.22
CA SER A 412 6.70 21.58 -4.00
C SER A 412 7.65 21.15 -5.12
N LEU A 413 7.86 19.84 -5.27
CA LEU A 413 8.71 19.27 -6.30
C LEU A 413 7.94 19.17 -7.61
N ASP A 414 7.15 20.19 -7.96
CA ASP A 414 6.13 20.27 -9.02
C ASP A 414 6.60 19.63 -10.33
N GLY A 415 6.40 18.32 -10.46
CA GLY A 415 6.90 17.55 -11.57
C GLY A 415 8.43 17.40 -11.67
N SER A 416 9.21 17.97 -10.75
CA SER A 416 10.66 17.83 -10.68
C SER A 416 11.12 16.58 -9.93
N TYR A 417 10.25 16.02 -9.10
CA TYR A 417 10.51 14.84 -8.26
C TYR A 417 11.26 13.72 -8.99
N GLY A 418 10.74 13.28 -10.15
CA GLY A 418 11.29 12.13 -10.86
C GLY A 418 12.71 12.36 -11.36
N TYR A 419 12.95 13.46 -12.07
CA TYR A 419 14.28 13.70 -12.65
C TYR A 419 15.33 14.12 -11.61
N LEU A 420 14.93 14.81 -10.53
CA LEU A 420 15.86 15.14 -9.44
C LEU A 420 16.41 13.87 -8.78
N LEU A 421 15.54 12.87 -8.59
CA LEU A 421 15.95 11.56 -8.08
C LEU A 421 16.87 10.83 -9.07
N GLU A 422 16.58 10.84 -10.39
CA GLU A 422 17.48 10.23 -11.39
C GLU A 422 18.87 10.86 -11.38
N VAL A 423 18.95 12.19 -11.32
CA VAL A 423 20.25 12.88 -11.27
C VAL A 423 21.01 12.49 -10.00
N ALA A 424 20.33 12.42 -8.84
CA ALA A 424 20.94 12.00 -7.59
C ALA A 424 21.42 10.54 -7.63
N GLU A 425 20.61 9.61 -8.14
CA GLU A 425 21.01 8.19 -8.24
C GLU A 425 22.14 7.99 -9.24
N THR A 426 22.14 8.74 -10.34
CA THR A 426 23.26 8.73 -11.29
C THR A 426 24.55 9.21 -10.62
N ALA A 427 24.47 10.29 -9.84
CA ALA A 427 25.61 10.79 -9.09
C ALA A 427 26.10 9.78 -8.05
N ALA A 428 25.20 9.21 -7.25
CA ALA A 428 25.54 8.23 -6.20
C ALA A 428 26.15 6.94 -6.78
N GLY A 429 25.60 6.44 -7.90
CA GLY A 429 26.00 5.21 -8.56
C GLY A 429 27.20 5.33 -9.50
N ALA A 430 27.75 6.54 -9.69
CA ALA A 430 28.91 6.75 -10.53
C ALA A 430 30.11 5.90 -10.06
N PRO A 431 30.84 5.25 -10.98
CA PRO A 431 31.94 4.39 -10.62
C PRO A 431 33.03 5.18 -9.89
N PHE A 432 33.51 4.63 -8.78
CA PHE A 432 34.67 5.10 -8.05
C PHE A 432 35.80 4.11 -8.29
N PHE A 433 36.98 4.61 -8.69
CA PHE A 433 38.10 3.75 -9.06
C PHE A 433 38.47 2.81 -7.90
N GLY A 434 38.32 1.51 -8.15
CA GLY A 434 39.02 0.47 -7.40
C GLY A 434 40.46 0.30 -7.90
N PRO A 435 41.27 -0.55 -7.24
CA PRO A 435 42.70 -0.75 -7.55
C PRO A 435 43.03 -1.19 -8.98
N THR A 436 42.03 -1.56 -9.79
CA THR A 436 42.19 -2.18 -11.11
C THR A 436 41.99 -1.23 -12.30
N GLY A 437 41.76 0.07 -12.07
CA GLY A 437 42.09 1.12 -13.03
C GLY A 437 41.49 1.05 -14.45
N GLN A 438 40.27 0.55 -14.65
CA GLN A 438 39.61 0.64 -15.97
C GLN A 438 38.70 1.88 -16.10
N THR A 439 38.79 2.49 -17.28
CA THR A 439 38.44 3.87 -17.63
C THR A 439 37.01 4.07 -18.12
N GLY A 440 36.40 5.19 -17.73
CA GLY A 440 35.08 5.65 -18.19
C GLY A 440 34.72 7.07 -17.77
N SER A 441 35.40 8.06 -18.36
CA SER A 441 35.09 9.50 -18.62
C SER A 441 34.29 10.42 -17.67
N VAL A 442 33.62 10.00 -16.60
CA VAL A 442 33.01 10.96 -15.64
C VAL A 442 33.19 10.45 -14.21
N THR A 443 34.28 10.86 -13.57
CA THR A 443 34.47 10.63 -12.14
C THR A 443 33.64 11.66 -11.38
N VAL A 444 32.47 11.25 -10.88
CA VAL A 444 31.73 12.09 -9.93
C VAL A 444 32.51 12.10 -8.62
N ALA A 445 32.86 13.29 -8.15
CA ALA A 445 33.65 13.49 -6.94
C ALA A 445 32.94 12.86 -5.74
N ARG A 446 33.71 12.25 -4.83
CA ARG A 446 33.17 11.60 -3.62
C ARG A 446 32.22 12.50 -2.83
N SER A 447 32.53 13.79 -2.69
CA SER A 447 31.67 14.76 -2.01
C SER A 447 30.32 14.98 -2.71
N ALA A 448 30.28 14.94 -4.04
CA ALA A 448 29.04 15.01 -4.80
C ALA A 448 28.24 13.70 -4.66
N ARG A 449 28.89 12.54 -4.69
CA ARG A 449 28.26 11.23 -4.43
C ARG A 449 27.62 11.17 -3.04
N GLN A 450 28.32 11.66 -2.02
CA GLN A 450 27.80 11.72 -0.65
C GLN A 450 26.57 12.62 -0.54
N ARG A 451 26.60 13.83 -1.12
CA ARG A 451 25.41 14.71 -1.16
C ARG A 451 24.26 14.09 -1.94
N ALA A 452 24.54 13.35 -3.00
CA ALA A 452 23.52 12.63 -3.74
C ALA A 452 22.80 11.58 -2.89
N LEU A 453 23.54 10.86 -2.02
CA LEU A 453 22.96 9.93 -1.05
C LEU A 453 22.09 10.64 -0.01
N GLU A 454 22.50 11.83 0.45
CA GLU A 454 21.66 12.68 1.32
C GLU A 454 20.36 13.09 0.61
N VAL A 455 20.45 13.50 -0.66
CA VAL A 455 19.29 13.85 -1.49
C VAL A 455 18.34 12.66 -1.63
N ILE A 456 18.85 11.46 -1.94
CA ILE A 456 18.04 10.24 -2.05
C ILE A 456 17.30 9.97 -0.74
N GLY A 457 18.01 10.01 0.39
CA GLY A 457 17.41 9.86 1.72
C GLY A 457 16.37 10.93 2.03
N ALA A 458 16.62 12.17 1.63
CA ALA A 458 15.68 13.27 1.81
C ALA A 458 14.44 13.13 0.92
N ILE A 459 14.57 12.67 -0.33
CA ILE A 459 13.43 12.50 -1.25
C ILE A 459 12.38 11.54 -0.68
N GLY A 460 12.81 10.49 0.04
CA GLY A 460 11.88 9.59 0.72
C GLY A 460 11.18 8.63 -0.24
N ASP A 461 11.84 8.22 -1.33
CA ASP A 461 11.34 7.18 -2.23
C ASP A 461 11.83 5.81 -1.73
N LEU A 462 10.91 4.96 -1.25
CA LEU A 462 11.25 3.64 -0.72
C LEU A 462 11.80 2.68 -1.78
N GLU A 463 11.56 2.91 -3.07
CA GLU A 463 12.19 2.09 -4.12
C GLU A 463 13.71 2.27 -4.17
N SER A 464 14.24 3.40 -3.69
CA SER A 464 15.69 3.66 -3.68
C SER A 464 16.42 2.72 -2.74
N VAL A 465 15.74 2.10 -1.77
CA VAL A 465 16.35 1.10 -0.88
C VAL A 465 16.96 -0.07 -1.68
N ARG A 466 16.33 -0.49 -2.78
CA ARG A 466 16.89 -1.55 -3.65
C ARG A 466 18.12 -1.09 -4.42
N PHE A 467 18.10 0.15 -4.92
CA PHE A 467 19.26 0.77 -5.57
C PHE A 467 20.43 0.88 -4.58
N LEU A 468 20.19 1.45 -3.42
CA LEU A 468 21.17 1.62 -2.34
C LEU A 468 21.73 0.29 -1.87
N GLY A 469 20.90 -0.75 -1.73
CA GLY A 469 21.34 -2.09 -1.39
C GLY A 469 22.30 -2.69 -2.43
N ARG A 470 22.02 -2.55 -3.73
CA ARG A 470 22.92 -2.99 -4.81
C ARG A 470 24.19 -2.14 -4.91
N LEU A 471 24.08 -0.84 -4.63
CA LEU A 471 25.23 0.05 -4.59
C LEU A 471 26.17 -0.34 -3.45
N LEU A 472 25.60 -0.66 -2.28
CA LEU A 472 26.34 -1.10 -1.09
C LEU A 472 27.15 -2.39 -1.36
N GLU A 473 26.63 -3.33 -2.16
CA GLU A 473 27.33 -4.57 -2.54
C GLU A 473 28.61 -4.34 -3.33
N ARG A 474 28.65 -3.26 -4.13
CA ARG A 474 29.77 -2.96 -5.04
C ARG A 474 30.71 -1.90 -4.50
N GLU A 475 30.25 -1.13 -3.52
CA GLU A 475 31.02 -0.05 -2.91
C GLU A 475 32.06 -0.61 -1.94
N ASN A 476 33.31 -0.21 -2.14
CA ASN A 476 34.46 -0.66 -1.37
C ASN A 476 35.00 0.43 -0.45
N ASP A 477 34.64 1.70 -0.66
CA ASP A 477 35.03 2.80 0.22
C ASP A 477 34.18 2.80 1.50
N PRO A 478 34.77 2.61 2.69
CA PRO A 478 34.02 2.55 3.96
C PRO A 478 33.18 3.80 4.24
N ALA A 479 33.65 4.97 3.83
CA ALA A 479 32.90 6.21 4.05
C ALA A 479 31.72 6.35 3.09
N MET A 480 31.81 5.78 1.89
CA MET A 480 30.68 5.72 0.97
C MET A 480 29.66 4.68 1.43
N GLN A 481 30.10 3.50 1.89
CA GLN A 481 29.23 2.53 2.55
C GLN A 481 28.47 3.17 3.72
N ALA A 482 29.17 3.98 4.51
CA ALA A 482 28.55 4.72 5.60
C ALA A 482 27.46 5.70 5.13
N SER A 483 27.72 6.48 4.08
CA SER A 483 26.73 7.39 3.49
C SER A 483 25.54 6.63 2.89
N ILE A 484 25.76 5.47 2.28
CA ILE A 484 24.69 4.63 1.71
C ILE A 484 23.78 4.12 2.83
N LEU A 485 24.36 3.63 3.92
CA LEU A 485 23.61 3.19 5.11
C LEU A 485 22.86 4.34 5.77
N GLY A 486 23.45 5.54 5.82
CA GLY A 486 22.78 6.75 6.27
C GLY A 486 21.55 7.08 5.41
N ALA A 487 21.64 6.96 4.10
CA ALA A 487 20.52 7.17 3.19
C ALA A 487 19.41 6.12 3.38
N ILE A 488 19.75 4.84 3.51
CA ILE A 488 18.77 3.76 3.78
C ILE A 488 18.04 4.03 5.11
N SER A 489 18.79 4.41 6.14
CA SER A 489 18.25 4.80 7.45
C SER A 489 17.29 6.00 7.33
N ALA A 490 17.66 7.03 6.57
CA ALA A 490 16.80 8.20 6.33
C ALA A 490 15.50 7.83 5.61
N LEU A 491 15.57 6.93 4.62
CA LEU A 491 14.40 6.35 3.96
C LEU A 491 13.55 5.49 4.89
N GLY A 492 14.05 5.05 6.05
CA GLY A 492 13.26 4.25 6.98
C GLY A 492 12.69 2.98 6.34
N GLY A 493 13.31 2.44 5.29
CA GLY A 493 12.89 1.17 4.71
C GLY A 493 13.11 0.03 5.70
N GLY A 494 12.24 -0.98 5.73
CA GLY A 494 12.40 -2.12 6.63
C GLY A 494 13.77 -2.81 6.44
N LEU A 495 14.39 -3.19 7.55
CA LEU A 495 15.56 -4.07 7.58
C LEU A 495 15.11 -5.49 7.17
N ASP A 496 14.88 -5.72 5.88
CA ASP A 496 14.58 -7.07 5.42
C ASP A 496 15.81 -7.99 5.61
N ASP A 497 15.56 -9.30 5.59
CA ASP A 497 16.64 -10.28 5.77
C ASP A 497 17.72 -10.14 4.68
N ALA A 498 17.37 -9.64 3.50
CA ALA A 498 18.33 -9.38 2.43
C ALA A 498 19.30 -8.24 2.81
N LEU A 499 18.79 -7.10 3.29
CA LEU A 499 19.60 -6.00 3.78
C LEU A 499 20.39 -6.38 5.03
N ALA A 500 19.78 -7.10 5.98
CA ALA A 500 20.47 -7.59 7.16
C ALA A 500 21.63 -8.54 6.78
N THR A 501 21.41 -9.45 5.83
CA THR A 501 22.46 -10.35 5.30
C THR A 501 23.60 -9.55 4.66
N ARG A 502 23.28 -8.47 3.94
CA ARG A 502 24.29 -7.59 3.36
C ARG A 502 25.11 -6.87 4.42
N LEU A 503 24.47 -6.34 5.46
CA LEU A 503 25.17 -5.73 6.60
C LEU A 503 26.13 -6.74 7.26
N TYR A 504 25.69 -7.98 7.42
CA TYR A 504 26.51 -9.06 7.95
C TYR A 504 27.74 -9.34 7.08
N GLN A 505 27.58 -9.39 5.76
CA GLN A 505 28.69 -9.59 4.82
C GLN A 505 29.72 -8.44 4.89
N ILE A 506 29.26 -7.19 5.05
CA ILE A 506 30.14 -6.03 5.22
C ILE A 506 30.97 -6.16 6.50
N ILE A 507 30.34 -6.46 7.63
CA ILE A 507 31.02 -6.65 8.92
C ILE A 507 32.03 -7.80 8.84
N ARG A 508 31.66 -8.94 8.24
CA ARG A 508 32.59 -10.06 8.06
C ARG A 508 33.81 -9.70 7.23
N ARG A 509 33.62 -8.97 6.13
CA ARG A 509 34.72 -8.54 5.27
C ARG A 509 35.63 -7.55 6.00
N ASP A 510 35.06 -6.58 6.70
CA ASP A 510 35.79 -5.59 7.48
C ASP A 510 36.63 -6.26 8.58
N ALA A 511 36.07 -7.24 9.29
CA ALA A 511 36.81 -8.03 10.27
C ALA A 511 38.01 -8.78 9.68
N SER A 512 37.92 -9.26 8.43
CA SER A 512 39.02 -9.95 7.74
C SER A 512 40.12 -9.02 7.20
N ALA A 513 39.80 -7.73 6.98
CA ALA A 513 40.72 -6.74 6.39
C ALA A 513 41.36 -5.80 7.43
N GLY A 514 41.13 -6.03 8.72
CA GLY A 514 41.46 -5.12 9.81
C GLY A 514 40.24 -4.31 10.22
N ALA A 515 39.62 -4.71 11.32
CA ALA A 515 38.35 -4.19 11.81
C ALA A 515 38.33 -2.65 11.94
N SER A 516 37.34 -1.99 11.32
CA SER A 516 37.14 -0.55 11.35
C SER A 516 35.99 -0.18 12.30
N ASP A 517 36.34 0.48 13.41
CA ASP A 517 35.34 1.01 14.36
C ASP A 517 34.33 1.95 13.68
N ALA A 518 34.74 2.67 12.64
CA ALA A 518 33.85 3.57 11.89
C ALA A 518 32.78 2.79 11.13
N SER A 519 33.15 1.68 10.47
CA SER A 519 32.22 0.82 9.73
C SER A 519 31.18 0.21 10.68
N ALA A 520 31.63 -0.35 11.80
CA ALA A 520 30.76 -0.94 12.82
C ALA A 520 29.77 0.09 13.40
N ARG A 521 30.21 1.31 13.72
CA ARG A 521 29.33 2.36 14.24
C ARG A 521 28.22 2.75 13.26
N VAL A 522 28.52 2.77 11.97
CA VAL A 522 27.52 3.16 10.97
C VAL A 522 26.47 2.05 10.78
N VAL A 523 26.90 0.79 10.77
CA VAL A 523 25.97 -0.35 10.76
C VAL A 523 25.06 -0.33 11.99
N MET A 524 25.62 -0.13 13.19
CA MET A 524 24.83 -0.01 14.42
C MET A 524 23.88 1.19 14.40
N SER A 525 24.32 2.35 13.89
CA SER A 525 23.47 3.54 13.75
C SER A 525 22.31 3.30 12.79
N ALA A 526 22.55 2.60 11.68
CA ALA A 526 21.49 2.23 10.73
C ALA A 526 20.46 1.28 11.37
N ILE A 527 20.91 0.26 12.11
CA ILE A 527 20.03 -0.65 12.85
C ILE A 527 19.19 0.13 13.88
N ASP A 528 19.83 1.00 14.66
CA ASP A 528 19.18 1.81 15.68
C ASP A 528 18.16 2.81 15.11
N ALA A 529 18.47 3.46 13.99
CA ALA A 529 17.54 4.36 13.34
C ALA A 529 16.31 3.62 12.76
N LEU A 530 16.52 2.41 12.24
CA LEU A 530 15.43 1.57 11.76
C LEU A 530 14.56 1.03 12.90
N ASP A 531 15.15 0.69 14.04
CA ASP A 531 14.39 0.35 15.26
C ASP A 531 13.54 1.53 15.75
N ARG A 532 14.10 2.74 15.80
CA ARG A 532 13.33 3.94 16.18
C ARG A 532 12.14 4.18 15.25
N TYR A 533 12.28 3.91 13.97
CA TYR A 533 11.22 4.12 12.98
C TYR A 533 10.19 2.99 12.99
N HIS A 534 10.63 1.75 12.81
CA HIS A 534 9.74 0.58 12.68
C HIS A 534 9.24 0.04 14.00
N GLY A 535 9.82 0.46 15.13
CA GLY A 535 9.66 -0.27 16.38
C GLY A 535 10.50 -1.55 16.39
N ARG A 536 10.37 -2.36 17.46
CA ARG A 536 11.33 -3.40 17.86
C ARG A 536 11.57 -4.44 16.77
N TYR A 537 12.68 -4.33 16.05
CA TYR A 537 13.06 -5.27 14.99
C TYR A 537 14.37 -5.98 15.34
N LEU A 538 14.27 -7.21 15.86
CA LEU A 538 15.42 -8.09 16.03
C LEU A 538 15.19 -9.37 15.23
N SER A 539 15.71 -9.39 13.99
CA SER A 539 15.81 -10.66 13.27
C SER A 539 17.06 -11.43 13.74
N PRO A 540 17.11 -12.77 13.58
CA PRO A 540 18.31 -13.55 13.89
C PRO A 540 19.56 -13.00 13.22
N ILE A 541 19.44 -12.53 11.97
CA ILE A 541 20.56 -11.98 11.20
C ILE A 541 21.01 -10.64 11.81
N VAL A 542 20.10 -9.77 12.25
CA VAL A 542 20.47 -8.53 12.94
C VAL A 542 21.17 -8.83 14.26
N ALA A 543 20.73 -9.85 14.99
CA ALA A 543 21.42 -10.32 16.20
C ALA A 543 22.84 -10.80 15.86
N ASP A 544 23.00 -11.61 14.81
CA ASP A 544 24.30 -12.11 14.35
C ASP A 544 25.25 -10.98 13.92
N VAL A 545 24.73 -9.92 13.28
CA VAL A 545 25.52 -8.72 12.95
C VAL A 545 26.07 -8.07 14.22
N LEU A 546 25.20 -7.83 15.21
CA LEU A 546 25.61 -7.17 16.45
C LEU A 546 26.55 -8.05 17.28
N LEU A 547 26.33 -9.37 17.30
CA LEU A 547 27.23 -10.33 17.94
C LEU A 547 28.60 -10.38 17.24
N ALA A 548 28.64 -10.35 15.91
CA ALA A 548 29.89 -10.32 15.15
C ALA A 548 30.71 -9.05 15.46
N ILE A 549 30.03 -7.89 15.62
CA ILE A 549 30.69 -6.67 16.08
C ILE A 549 31.17 -6.84 17.52
N ALA A 550 30.33 -7.35 18.42
CA ALA A 550 30.65 -7.50 19.84
C ALA A 550 31.81 -8.48 20.12
N GLN A 551 31.98 -9.52 19.29
CA GLN A 551 33.02 -10.54 19.43
C GLN A 551 34.26 -10.28 18.56
N GLY A 552 34.17 -9.36 17.60
CA GLY A 552 35.21 -9.09 16.62
C GLY A 552 36.41 -8.28 17.16
N GLY A 553 37.33 -7.98 16.25
CA GLY A 553 38.54 -7.18 16.48
C GLY A 553 38.31 -5.67 16.70
N TYR A 554 37.08 -5.25 17.01
CA TYR A 554 36.71 -3.83 17.18
C TYR A 554 37.13 -3.29 18.55
N GLY A 555 37.21 -1.96 18.65
CA GLY A 555 37.50 -1.25 19.89
C GLY A 555 36.49 -1.56 21.00
N ARG A 556 36.96 -1.57 22.26
CA ARG A 556 36.13 -1.96 23.42
C ARG A 556 34.79 -1.21 23.49
N ALA A 557 34.79 0.09 23.23
CA ALA A 557 33.57 0.91 23.25
C ALA A 557 32.54 0.43 22.22
N VAL A 558 32.97 0.21 20.97
CA VAL A 558 32.11 -0.27 19.88
C VAL A 558 31.50 -1.64 20.20
N ARG A 559 32.28 -2.54 20.82
CA ARG A 559 31.79 -3.86 21.22
C ARG A 559 30.75 -3.79 22.33
N VAL A 560 30.93 -2.88 23.29
CA VAL A 560 29.95 -2.63 24.37
C VAL A 560 28.66 -2.03 23.79
N ASP A 561 28.77 -1.03 22.92
CA ASP A 561 27.62 -0.40 22.27
C ASP A 561 26.80 -1.41 21.45
N ALA A 562 27.46 -2.36 20.77
CA ALA A 562 26.81 -3.44 20.04
C ALA A 562 25.99 -4.36 20.96
N LEU A 563 26.53 -4.72 22.13
CA LEU A 563 25.81 -5.52 23.12
C LEU A 563 24.63 -4.77 23.73
N ASP A 564 24.79 -3.47 24.00
CA ASP A 564 23.71 -2.66 24.56
C ASP A 564 22.58 -2.43 23.55
N LEU A 565 22.93 -2.22 22.27
CA LEU A 565 21.96 -2.20 21.18
C LEU A 565 21.25 -3.54 21.05
N LEU A 566 21.98 -4.66 21.09
CA LEU A 566 21.40 -6.01 21.04
C LEU A 566 20.40 -6.25 22.19
N ARG A 567 20.77 -5.89 23.43
CA ARG A 567 19.88 -5.99 24.61
C ARG A 567 18.62 -5.12 24.45
N ARG A 568 18.77 -3.91 23.94
CA ARG A 568 17.64 -2.99 23.72
C ARG A 568 16.65 -3.57 22.70
N LEU A 569 17.16 -4.15 21.62
CA LEU A 569 16.36 -4.76 20.55
C LEU A 569 15.71 -6.08 20.99
N GLY A 570 16.41 -6.89 21.78
CA GLY A 570 15.92 -8.18 22.29
C GLY A 570 14.85 -8.06 23.38
N GLY A 571 14.76 -6.89 24.02
CA GLY A 571 13.98 -6.72 25.25
C GLY A 571 14.72 -7.35 26.41
N GLY A 572 15.03 -6.56 27.45
CA GLY A 572 15.86 -6.98 28.58
C GLY A 572 15.23 -8.05 29.48
N SER A 573 15.11 -9.28 28.98
CA SER A 573 14.91 -10.49 29.78
C SER A 573 16.24 -11.17 30.04
#